data_AF-A0A2V5LIB8-F1
#
_entry.id   AF-A0A2V5LIB8-F1
#
_cell.length_a   1.000
_cell.length_b   1.000
_cell.length_c   1.000
_cell.angle_alpha   90.00
_cell.angle_beta   90.00
_cell.angle_gamma   90.00
#
_symmetry.space_group_name_H-M   'P 1'
#
loop_
_entity.id
_entity.type
_entity.pdbx_description
1 polymer ?
#
loop_
_entity_poly.entity_id
_entity_poly.type
_entity_poly.pdbx_seq_one_letter_code
_entity_poly.pdbx_strand_id
1 'polypeptide(L)'
;MDKSIVETTFRSLWPRDRFVATAGQLQAAGLGPKFVSDGVRLGLLVRLRRGVYIPRNRWTEKPPWQQAKINLAAHIAASRGSLVYTCFSAARLHGLHVWDCSLDIHVNVRYRSSPGKTAGDVKVHSLEIPAGDVVRRHFSGVGTANLSSLSRTVLDCAVDAPFAQAVVIGDSALHRGLTMGELNAALLAMQGRKGTKRAGRVVHALNALSESAGETRTRLIMIDLPIPRPELQIKLIVDGREYRPDFAWREVKLIVEFDGNTKYFDYEPTAEALIKERERESALMEQGWTFVRLKWKHLGNPDQVRARILAAYDRAAGAQAA
;
A
#
# COMPACT_ATOMS: atom_id res chain seq x y z
N MET A 1 25.93 -27.69 20.42
CA MET A 1 25.17 -28.19 19.25
C MET A 1 25.82 -27.57 18.02
N ASP A 2 26.19 -28.38 17.04
CA ASP A 2 26.77 -27.89 15.78
C ASP A 2 25.74 -27.02 15.03
N LYS A 3 26.17 -25.87 14.51
CA LYS A 3 25.36 -24.93 13.74
C LYS A 3 24.73 -25.62 12.52
N SER A 4 25.44 -26.55 11.87
CA SER A 4 24.97 -27.27 10.69
C SER A 4 23.73 -28.15 10.99
N ILE A 5 23.75 -28.86 12.12
CA ILE A 5 22.66 -29.70 12.61
C ILE A 5 21.45 -28.85 12.97
N VAL A 6 21.69 -27.73 13.66
CA VAL A 6 20.62 -26.81 14.08
C VAL A 6 19.94 -26.20 12.85
N GLU A 7 20.72 -25.78 11.86
CA GLU A 7 20.20 -25.20 10.62
C GLU A 7 19.38 -26.19 9.80
N THR A 8 19.88 -27.42 9.62
CA THR A 8 19.18 -28.47 8.86
C THR A 8 17.84 -28.83 9.49
N THR A 9 17.82 -28.95 10.82
CA THR A 9 16.59 -29.24 11.58
C THR A 9 15.57 -28.10 11.48
N PHE A 10 16.01 -26.84 11.55
CA PHE A 10 15.10 -25.71 11.33
C PHE A 10 14.54 -25.72 9.92
N ARG A 11 15.34 -26.01 8.89
CA ARG A 11 14.83 -26.09 7.51
C ARG A 11 13.78 -27.18 7.34
N SER A 12 13.90 -28.33 8.00
CA SER A 12 12.94 -29.44 7.84
C SER A 12 11.68 -29.29 8.70
N LEU A 13 11.82 -28.83 9.95
CA LEU A 13 10.73 -28.76 10.92
C LEU A 13 10.05 -27.39 10.99
N TRP A 14 10.55 -26.37 10.28
CA TRP A 14 9.85 -25.09 10.25
C TRP A 14 8.43 -25.26 9.68
N PRO A 15 7.39 -24.70 10.32
CA PRO A 15 6.04 -24.81 9.80
C PRO A 15 5.94 -24.20 8.40
N ARG A 16 5.74 -25.05 7.37
CA ARG A 16 5.92 -24.71 5.95
C ARG A 16 5.09 -23.50 5.50
N ASP A 17 3.87 -23.37 6.05
CA ASP A 17 2.95 -22.30 5.69
C ASP A 17 3.11 -21.03 6.53
N ARG A 18 4.15 -20.95 7.39
CA ARG A 18 4.32 -19.83 8.31
C ARG A 18 5.50 -18.96 7.95
N PHE A 19 5.19 -17.69 7.79
CA PHE A 19 6.19 -16.65 7.58
C PHE A 19 6.94 -16.34 8.89
N VAL A 20 6.23 -16.28 10.02
CA VAL A 20 6.75 -16.19 11.39
C VAL A 20 6.14 -17.30 12.23
N ALA A 21 6.85 -17.77 13.25
CA ALA A 21 6.35 -18.83 14.14
C ALA A 21 6.42 -18.39 15.62
N THR A 22 5.35 -18.70 16.36
CA THR A 22 5.35 -18.53 17.82
C THR A 22 6.12 -19.66 18.50
N ALA A 23 6.60 -19.44 19.72
CA ALA A 23 7.26 -20.48 20.52
C ALA A 23 6.41 -21.75 20.66
N GLY A 24 5.09 -21.59 20.84
CA GLY A 24 4.16 -22.74 20.92
C GLY A 24 4.03 -23.49 19.60
N GLN A 25 4.05 -22.79 18.46
CA GLN A 25 4.04 -23.42 17.13
C GLN A 25 5.34 -24.16 16.83
N LEU A 26 6.48 -23.58 17.22
CA LEU A 26 7.78 -24.25 17.11
C LEU A 26 7.82 -25.50 17.99
N GLN A 27 7.34 -25.42 19.23
CA GLN A 27 7.24 -26.57 20.12
C GLN A 27 6.34 -27.67 19.55
N ALA A 28 5.17 -27.31 18.99
CA ALA A 28 4.28 -28.26 18.33
C ALA A 28 4.92 -28.92 17.09
N ALA A 29 5.85 -28.25 16.43
CA ALA A 29 6.63 -28.78 15.32
C ALA A 29 7.88 -29.58 15.75
N GLY A 30 8.05 -29.86 17.06
CA GLY A 30 9.20 -30.59 17.61
C GLY A 30 10.43 -29.71 17.92
N LEU A 31 10.34 -28.39 17.72
CA LEU A 31 11.41 -27.43 18.02
C LEU A 31 11.21 -26.86 19.43
N GLY A 32 11.70 -27.59 20.43
CA GLY A 32 11.55 -27.21 21.84
C GLY A 32 12.29 -25.92 22.25
N PRO A 33 12.00 -25.36 23.45
CA PRO A 33 12.53 -24.07 23.89
C PRO A 33 14.06 -23.95 23.87
N LYS A 34 14.77 -25.01 24.27
CA LYS A 34 16.25 -25.06 24.24
C LYS A 34 16.79 -24.92 22.81
N PHE A 35 16.17 -25.63 21.87
CA PHE A 35 16.55 -25.60 20.46
C PHE A 35 16.33 -24.22 19.83
N VAL A 36 15.20 -23.57 20.15
CA VAL A 36 14.92 -22.20 19.72
C VAL A 36 15.93 -21.21 20.32
N SER A 37 16.26 -21.35 21.60
CA SER A 37 17.28 -20.52 22.27
C SER A 37 18.66 -20.68 21.62
N ASP A 38 19.08 -21.91 21.35
CA ASP A 38 20.33 -22.20 20.63
C ASP A 38 20.30 -21.63 19.22
N GLY A 39 19.19 -21.73 18.50
CA GLY A 39 19.00 -21.12 17.18
C GLY A 39 19.18 -19.60 17.18
N VAL A 40 18.67 -18.90 18.20
CA VAL A 40 18.89 -17.46 18.35
C VAL A 40 20.36 -17.15 18.68
N ARG A 41 20.96 -17.88 19.63
CA ARG A 41 22.37 -17.70 20.04
C ARG A 41 23.34 -17.95 18.89
N LEU A 42 23.07 -18.94 18.04
CA LEU A 42 23.86 -19.28 16.86
C LEU A 42 23.57 -18.39 15.64
N GLY A 43 22.65 -17.43 15.77
CA GLY A 43 22.27 -16.51 14.70
C GLY A 43 21.45 -17.16 13.58
N LEU A 44 20.86 -18.34 13.77
CA LEU A 44 20.02 -19.00 12.78
C LEU A 44 18.56 -18.51 12.83
N LEU A 45 18.12 -18.04 14.00
CA LEU A 45 16.81 -17.40 14.19
C LEU A 45 16.97 -15.94 14.59
N VAL A 46 16.00 -15.13 14.18
CA VAL A 46 15.80 -13.76 14.66
C VAL A 46 14.54 -13.73 15.51
N ARG A 47 14.66 -13.20 16.73
CA ARG A 47 13.52 -12.97 17.63
C ARG A 47 12.91 -11.60 17.32
N LEU A 48 11.78 -11.59 16.64
CA LEU A 48 11.08 -10.36 16.24
C LEU A 48 10.26 -9.75 17.39
N ARG A 49 9.67 -10.61 18.22
CA ARG A 49 8.88 -10.24 19.41
C ARG A 49 9.11 -11.26 20.52
N ARG A 50 8.57 -10.99 21.71
CA ARG A 50 8.57 -12.00 22.79
C ARG A 50 7.82 -13.25 22.31
N GLY A 51 8.54 -14.36 22.17
CA GLY A 51 7.98 -15.65 21.76
C GLY A 51 7.61 -15.75 20.28
N VAL A 52 8.10 -14.87 19.40
CA VAL A 52 7.87 -14.95 17.95
C VAL A 52 9.19 -14.82 17.19
N TYR A 53 9.40 -15.72 16.24
CA TYR A 53 10.68 -15.93 15.57
C TYR A 53 10.51 -16.03 14.05
N ILE A 54 11.61 -15.76 13.35
CA ILE A 54 11.77 -15.98 11.92
C ILE A 54 13.16 -16.57 11.64
N PRO A 55 13.34 -17.44 10.63
CA PRO A 55 14.66 -17.85 10.18
C PRO A 55 15.45 -16.65 9.67
N ARG A 56 16.74 -16.55 10.02
CA ARG A 56 17.57 -15.38 9.68
C ARG A 56 17.63 -15.13 8.17
N ASN A 57 17.76 -16.19 7.36
CA ASN A 57 17.78 -16.07 5.90
C ASN A 57 16.49 -15.49 5.30
N ARG A 58 15.35 -15.54 6.01
CA ARG A 58 14.09 -14.90 5.58
C ARG A 58 13.97 -13.44 6.04
N TRP A 59 14.88 -12.98 6.90
CA TRP A 59 14.92 -11.63 7.46
C TRP A 59 16.03 -10.75 6.85
N THR A 60 17.22 -11.31 6.64
CA THR A 60 18.41 -10.58 6.16
C THR A 60 18.14 -9.92 4.79
N GLU A 61 18.75 -8.75 4.58
CA GLU A 61 18.71 -7.97 3.32
C GLU A 61 17.31 -7.58 2.82
N LYS A 62 16.28 -7.72 3.67
CA LYS A 62 14.94 -7.24 3.35
C LYS A 62 14.92 -5.70 3.41
N PRO A 63 14.38 -5.01 2.39
CA PRO A 63 14.18 -3.58 2.48
C PRO A 63 13.18 -3.19 3.59
N PRO A 64 13.18 -1.93 4.08
CA PRO A 64 12.39 -1.52 5.24
C PRO A 64 10.89 -1.83 5.16
N TRP A 65 10.27 -1.68 3.98
CA TRP A 65 8.84 -1.97 3.79
C TRP A 65 8.52 -3.47 3.92
N GLN A 66 9.42 -4.34 3.45
CA GLN A 66 9.28 -5.78 3.66
C GLN A 66 9.46 -6.09 5.14
N GLN A 67 10.49 -5.57 5.80
CA GLN A 67 10.68 -5.74 7.26
C GLN A 67 9.47 -5.27 8.06
N ALA A 68 8.86 -4.14 7.71
CA ALA A 68 7.64 -3.63 8.36
C ALA A 68 6.46 -4.61 8.24
N LYS A 69 6.26 -5.22 7.07
CA LYS A 69 5.24 -6.28 6.88
C LYS A 69 5.50 -7.48 7.78
N ILE A 70 6.77 -7.90 7.89
CA ILE A 70 7.19 -9.01 8.76
C ILE A 70 6.95 -8.67 10.24
N ASN A 71 7.33 -7.46 10.66
CA ASN A 71 7.13 -6.97 12.02
C ASN A 71 5.64 -6.90 12.38
N LEU A 72 4.79 -6.44 11.46
CA LEU A 72 3.34 -6.43 11.64
C LEU A 72 2.79 -7.85 11.81
N ALA A 73 3.22 -8.81 10.98
CA ALA A 73 2.84 -10.21 11.12
C ALA A 73 3.29 -10.81 12.47
N ALA A 74 4.53 -10.52 12.89
CA ALA A 74 5.05 -10.97 14.18
C ALA A 74 4.25 -10.37 15.35
N HIS A 75 3.82 -9.11 15.23
CA HIS A 75 3.00 -8.45 16.23
C HIS A 75 1.59 -9.05 16.31
N ILE A 76 0.97 -9.41 15.19
CA ILE A 76 -0.32 -10.15 15.16
C ILE A 76 -0.18 -11.50 15.86
N ALA A 77 0.85 -12.26 15.54
CA ALA A 77 1.11 -13.56 16.16
C ALA A 77 1.35 -13.42 17.68
N ALA A 78 2.08 -12.39 18.10
CA ALA A 78 2.37 -12.12 19.51
C ALA A 78 1.12 -11.66 20.29
N SER A 79 0.27 -10.82 19.70
CA SER A 79 -0.91 -10.28 20.36
C SER A 79 -2.09 -11.25 20.40
N ARG A 80 -2.02 -12.36 19.64
CA ARG A 80 -3.04 -13.42 19.59
C ARG A 80 -4.43 -12.88 19.24
N GLY A 81 -4.49 -11.84 18.41
CA GLY A 81 -5.74 -11.23 17.97
C GLY A 81 -6.49 -10.44 19.05
N SER A 82 -5.83 -10.05 20.15
CA SER A 82 -6.45 -9.28 21.23
C SER A 82 -6.57 -7.78 20.94
N LEU A 83 -5.77 -7.27 19.99
CA LEU A 83 -5.70 -5.84 19.65
C LEU A 83 -6.47 -5.54 18.37
N VAL A 84 -6.93 -4.29 18.24
CA VAL A 84 -7.51 -3.74 17.01
C VAL A 84 -6.45 -2.93 16.28
N TYR A 85 -6.06 -3.35 15.09
CA TYR A 85 -5.15 -2.58 14.22
C TYR A 85 -5.90 -1.44 13.57
N THR A 86 -5.25 -0.28 13.43
CA THR A 86 -5.85 0.92 12.82
C THR A 86 -4.84 1.66 11.91
N CYS A 87 -5.24 2.78 11.32
CA CYS A 87 -4.46 3.65 10.44
C CYS A 87 -3.67 2.83 9.40
N PHE A 88 -2.36 3.10 9.26
CA PHE A 88 -1.50 2.45 8.27
C PHE A 88 -1.36 0.94 8.45
N SER A 89 -1.48 0.42 9.67
CA SER A 89 -1.47 -1.03 9.89
C SER A 89 -2.74 -1.67 9.38
N ALA A 90 -3.91 -1.10 9.67
CA ALA A 90 -5.17 -1.59 9.09
C ALA A 90 -5.18 -1.44 7.56
N ALA A 91 -4.67 -0.32 7.02
CA ALA A 91 -4.57 -0.11 5.58
C ALA A 91 -3.73 -1.20 4.90
N ARG A 92 -2.57 -1.54 5.46
CA ARG A 92 -1.72 -2.66 4.99
C ARG A 92 -2.43 -4.00 5.08
N LEU A 93 -3.22 -4.25 6.13
CA LEU A 93 -3.97 -5.49 6.33
C LEU A 93 -5.19 -5.61 5.41
N HIS A 94 -5.80 -4.49 5.01
CA HIS A 94 -6.82 -4.45 3.97
C HIS A 94 -6.25 -4.65 2.55
N GLY A 95 -4.92 -4.58 2.41
CA GLY A 95 -4.23 -4.67 1.13
C GLY A 95 -4.27 -3.37 0.32
N LEU A 96 -4.34 -2.22 1.01
CA LEU A 96 -4.36 -0.91 0.37
C LEU A 96 -2.95 -0.46 -0.03
N HIS A 97 -2.87 0.45 -0.99
CA HIS A 97 -1.64 1.17 -1.30
C HIS A 97 -1.29 2.11 -0.15
N VAL A 98 -0.16 1.84 0.51
CA VAL A 98 0.38 2.65 1.61
C VAL A 98 1.74 3.19 1.19
N TRP A 99 1.71 4.31 0.46
CA TRP A 99 2.90 4.96 -0.09
C TRP A 99 3.48 5.96 0.91
N ASP A 100 4.76 5.80 1.25
CA ASP A 100 5.56 6.75 2.03
C ASP A 100 4.97 7.13 3.41
N CYS A 101 4.15 6.25 3.98
CA CYS A 101 3.62 6.41 5.34
C CYS A 101 4.51 5.72 6.38
N SER A 102 4.38 6.13 7.65
CA SER A 102 5.08 5.50 8.79
C SER A 102 4.99 3.96 8.74
N LEU A 103 6.11 3.31 9.01
CA LEU A 103 6.25 1.86 9.11
C LEU A 103 5.88 1.31 10.49
N ASP A 104 5.58 2.19 11.45
CA ASP A 104 5.15 1.79 12.79
C ASP A 104 3.87 0.95 12.74
N ILE A 105 3.70 0.15 13.78
CA ILE A 105 2.50 -0.65 14.00
C ILE A 105 1.49 0.18 14.77
N HIS A 106 0.37 0.49 14.13
CA HIS A 106 -0.72 1.26 14.71
C HIS A 106 -1.77 0.32 15.29
N VAL A 107 -1.97 0.40 16.61
CA VAL A 107 -3.01 -0.32 17.33
C VAL A 107 -3.87 0.62 18.14
N ASN A 108 -5.13 0.25 18.32
CA ASN A 108 -6.07 0.95 19.17
C ASN A 108 -6.36 0.10 20.42
N VAL A 109 -6.36 0.74 21.59
CA VAL A 109 -6.75 0.14 22.87
C VAL A 109 -7.84 0.99 23.52
N ARG A 110 -8.85 0.34 24.13
CA ARG A 110 -9.95 1.03 24.82
C ARG A 110 -9.49 1.75 26.10
N TYR A 111 -8.52 1.17 26.81
CA TYR A 111 -7.97 1.71 28.03
C TYR A 111 -6.45 1.59 28.01
N ARG A 112 -5.75 2.70 28.24
CA ARG A 112 -4.29 2.72 28.33
C ARG A 112 -3.89 2.40 29.77
N SER A 113 -3.62 1.13 30.07
CA SER A 113 -3.11 0.72 31.38
C SER A 113 -1.67 1.18 31.57
N SER A 114 -1.48 2.40 32.11
CA SER A 114 -0.19 3.07 32.36
C SER A 114 0.73 3.19 31.12
N PRO A 115 1.66 4.15 31.06
CA PRO A 115 2.71 4.15 30.05
C PRO A 115 3.72 3.03 30.37
N GLY A 116 3.33 1.78 30.13
CA GLY A 116 4.29 0.69 29.95
C GLY A 116 5.15 0.97 28.72
N LYS A 117 6.39 0.46 28.70
CA LYS A 117 7.30 0.56 27.56
C LYS A 117 6.67 -0.10 26.32
N THR A 118 5.89 0.65 25.56
CA THR A 118 5.48 0.24 24.22
C THR A 118 6.76 -0.01 23.42
N ALA A 119 6.80 -1.08 22.63
CA ALA A 119 7.91 -1.29 21.71
C ALA A 119 8.07 -0.05 20.82
N GLY A 120 9.32 0.33 20.53
CA GLY A 120 9.62 1.59 19.82
C GLY A 120 9.02 1.70 18.42
N ASP A 121 8.56 0.59 17.84
CA ASP A 121 7.91 0.49 16.53
C ASP A 121 6.39 0.32 16.62
N VAL A 122 5.77 0.63 17.77
CA VAL A 122 4.32 0.52 17.99
C VAL A 122 3.74 1.86 18.43
N LYS A 123 2.81 2.39 17.64
CA LYS A 123 2.01 3.57 17.95
C LYS A 123 0.65 3.15 18.49
N VAL A 124 0.39 3.52 19.75
CA VAL A 124 -0.87 3.21 20.44
C VAL A 124 -1.82 4.39 20.36
N HIS A 125 -3.02 4.13 19.86
CA HIS A 125 -4.16 5.05 19.80
C HIS A 125 -5.17 4.68 20.88
N SER A 126 -5.87 5.69 21.40
CA SER A 126 -6.91 5.53 22.43
C SER A 126 -8.19 6.21 21.97
N LEU A 127 -8.71 5.75 20.84
CA LEU A 127 -9.97 6.24 20.27
C LEU A 127 -11.06 5.18 20.46
N GLU A 128 -12.29 5.62 20.71
CA GLU A 128 -13.42 4.71 20.66
C GLU A 128 -13.62 4.20 19.22
N ILE A 129 -13.61 2.87 19.08
CA ILE A 129 -13.96 2.18 17.83
C ILE A 129 -15.26 1.43 18.10
N PRO A 130 -16.39 1.87 17.49
CA PRO A 130 -17.65 1.14 17.57
C PRO A 130 -17.48 -0.32 17.13
N ALA A 131 -18.27 -1.23 17.71
CA ALA A 131 -18.15 -2.66 17.37
C ALA A 131 -18.39 -2.93 15.87
N GLY A 132 -19.30 -2.18 15.23
CA GLY A 132 -19.54 -2.25 13.79
C GLY A 132 -18.37 -1.79 12.91
N ASP A 133 -17.43 -1.05 13.50
CA ASP A 133 -16.19 -0.62 12.84
C ASP A 133 -15.02 -1.58 13.09
N VAL A 134 -15.25 -2.76 13.68
CA VAL A 134 -14.19 -3.76 13.90
C VAL A 134 -14.44 -4.97 13.00
N VAL A 135 -13.52 -5.21 12.09
CA VAL A 135 -13.50 -6.37 11.21
C VAL A 135 -12.50 -7.39 11.73
N ARG A 136 -12.93 -8.65 11.82
CA ARG A 136 -12.04 -9.78 12.14
C ARG A 136 -11.63 -10.47 10.84
N ARG A 137 -10.33 -10.66 10.63
CA ARG A 137 -9.80 -11.32 9.42
C ARG A 137 -8.71 -12.32 9.75
N HIS A 138 -8.73 -13.46 9.06
CA HIS A 138 -7.68 -14.46 9.11
C HIS A 138 -6.63 -14.19 8.01
N PHE A 139 -5.36 -14.24 8.39
CA PHE A 139 -4.21 -14.09 7.50
C PHE A 139 -3.40 -15.38 7.49
N SER A 140 -3.35 -16.03 6.33
CA SER A 140 -2.61 -17.28 6.15
C SER A 140 -1.16 -17.12 6.60
N GLY A 141 -0.65 -18.11 7.34
CA GLY A 141 0.70 -18.11 7.88
C GLY A 141 0.99 -17.14 9.03
N VAL A 142 0.02 -16.30 9.43
CA VAL A 142 0.15 -15.32 10.51
C VAL A 142 -0.83 -15.62 11.64
N GLY A 143 -2.14 -15.64 11.35
CA GLY A 143 -3.20 -15.82 12.34
C GLY A 143 -4.35 -14.84 12.13
N THR A 144 -5.18 -14.69 13.16
CA THR A 144 -6.36 -13.81 13.11
C THR A 144 -6.07 -12.46 13.76
N ALA A 145 -6.51 -11.38 13.14
CA ALA A 145 -6.41 -10.02 13.67
C ALA A 145 -7.77 -9.32 13.62
N ASN A 146 -8.00 -8.42 14.57
CA ASN A 146 -9.08 -7.44 14.48
C ASN A 146 -8.48 -6.15 13.91
N LEU A 147 -9.20 -5.48 13.02
CA LEU A 147 -8.77 -4.23 12.39
C LEU A 147 -9.97 -3.30 12.23
N SER A 148 -9.73 -2.00 12.12
CA SER A 148 -10.81 -1.07 11.80
C SER A 148 -11.44 -1.40 10.43
N SER A 149 -12.73 -1.10 10.27
CA SER A 149 -13.47 -1.22 9.01
C SER A 149 -12.76 -0.45 7.89
N LEU A 150 -13.06 -0.79 6.64
CA LEU A 150 -12.36 -0.19 5.50
C LEU A 150 -12.58 1.33 5.43
N SER A 151 -13.81 1.80 5.59
CA SER A 151 -14.16 3.22 5.67
C SER A 151 -13.47 3.91 6.84
N ARG A 152 -13.52 3.33 8.04
CA ARG A 152 -12.85 3.86 9.23
C ARG A 152 -11.33 3.96 9.05
N THR A 153 -10.72 2.94 8.44
CA THR A 153 -9.28 2.92 8.14
C THR A 153 -8.89 4.09 7.25
N VAL A 154 -9.66 4.38 6.20
CA VAL A 154 -9.41 5.51 5.29
C VAL A 154 -9.49 6.83 6.06
N LEU A 155 -10.52 7.01 6.90
CA LEU A 155 -10.70 8.23 7.68
C LEU A 155 -9.61 8.43 8.74
N ASP A 156 -9.24 7.38 9.47
CA ASP A 156 -8.15 7.42 10.45
C ASP A 156 -6.81 7.75 9.76
N CYS A 157 -6.55 7.18 8.58
CA CYS A 157 -5.40 7.55 7.75
C CYS A 157 -5.46 9.01 7.28
N ALA A 158 -6.65 9.50 6.90
CA ALA A 158 -6.82 10.88 6.45
C ALA A 158 -6.57 11.92 7.54
N VAL A 159 -6.81 11.57 8.81
CA VAL A 159 -6.46 12.41 9.96
C VAL A 159 -4.94 12.48 10.15
N ASP A 160 -4.24 11.35 10.03
CA ASP A 160 -2.81 11.24 10.40
C ASP A 160 -1.80 11.48 9.25
N ALA A 161 -2.13 11.20 7.98
CA ALA A 161 -1.16 11.06 6.88
C ALA A 161 -1.16 12.24 5.90
N PRO A 162 -0.03 12.90 5.57
CA PRO A 162 0.12 14.05 4.65
C PRO A 162 -1.12 14.48 3.86
N PHE A 163 -1.21 14.48 2.54
CA PHE A 163 -2.52 14.64 1.88
C PHE A 163 -2.57 13.69 0.70
N ALA A 164 -1.56 13.78 -0.16
CA ALA A 164 -1.34 12.82 -1.23
C ALA A 164 -1.29 11.37 -0.73
N GLN A 165 -0.60 11.11 0.39
CA GLN A 165 -0.55 9.77 1.00
C GLN A 165 -1.92 9.25 1.44
N ALA A 166 -2.75 10.13 2.03
CA ALA A 166 -4.11 9.76 2.44
C ALA A 166 -5.03 9.52 1.24
N VAL A 167 -4.90 10.33 0.18
CA VAL A 167 -5.66 10.13 -1.07
C VAL A 167 -5.25 8.82 -1.74
N VAL A 168 -3.97 8.45 -1.76
CA VAL A 168 -3.51 7.14 -2.26
C VAL A 168 -4.19 5.98 -1.53
N ILE A 169 -4.29 6.06 -0.21
CA ILE A 169 -4.97 5.04 0.60
C ILE A 169 -6.48 5.01 0.27
N GLY A 170 -7.10 6.18 0.15
CA GLY A 170 -8.52 6.32 -0.17
C GLY A 170 -8.88 5.80 -1.57
N ASP A 171 -8.14 6.20 -2.61
CA ASP A 171 -8.34 5.74 -3.99
C ASP A 171 -8.18 4.22 -4.08
N SER A 172 -7.15 3.67 -3.42
CA SER A 172 -6.95 2.22 -3.34
C SER A 172 -8.11 1.51 -2.63
N ALA A 173 -8.72 2.12 -1.62
CA ALA A 173 -9.90 1.56 -0.96
C ALA A 173 -11.13 1.60 -1.89
N LEU A 174 -11.35 2.70 -2.61
CA LEU A 174 -12.44 2.81 -3.58
C LEU A 174 -12.30 1.80 -4.72
N HIS A 175 -11.09 1.66 -5.28
CA HIS A 175 -10.78 0.68 -6.31
C HIS A 175 -11.04 -0.77 -5.85
N ARG A 176 -10.94 -1.04 -4.54
CA ARG A 176 -11.21 -2.35 -3.93
C ARG A 176 -12.67 -2.56 -3.51
N GLY A 177 -13.56 -1.64 -3.85
CA GLY A 177 -15.00 -1.78 -3.66
C GLY A 177 -15.58 -1.00 -2.48
N LEU A 178 -14.80 -0.17 -1.78
CA LEU A 178 -15.40 0.81 -0.85
C LEU A 178 -16.21 1.81 -1.68
N THR A 179 -17.46 2.05 -1.28
CA THR A 179 -18.29 3.05 -1.96
C THR A 179 -18.13 4.44 -1.34
N MET A 180 -18.33 5.48 -2.14
CA MET A 180 -18.40 6.85 -1.62
C MET A 180 -19.56 7.02 -0.62
N GLY A 181 -20.64 6.27 -0.76
CA GLY A 181 -21.77 6.27 0.19
C GLY A 181 -21.35 5.80 1.57
N GLU A 182 -20.69 4.65 1.67
CA GLU A 182 -20.15 4.11 2.94
C GLU A 182 -19.13 5.06 3.57
N LEU A 183 -18.25 5.65 2.75
CA LEU A 183 -17.21 6.56 3.24
C LEU A 183 -17.80 7.88 3.74
N ASN A 184 -18.80 8.43 3.04
CA ASN A 184 -19.51 9.64 3.47
C ASN A 184 -20.32 9.40 4.75
N ALA A 185 -21.00 8.25 4.88
CA ALA A 185 -21.70 7.88 6.11
C ALA A 185 -20.74 7.80 7.31
N ALA A 186 -19.58 7.17 7.12
CA ALA A 186 -18.54 7.11 8.15
C ALA A 186 -17.95 8.50 8.48
N LEU A 187 -17.78 9.38 7.49
CA LEU A 187 -17.32 10.76 7.70
C LEU A 187 -18.34 11.58 8.50
N LEU A 188 -19.64 11.39 8.24
CA LEU A 188 -20.72 12.01 9.02
C LEU A 188 -20.72 11.52 10.47
N ALA A 189 -20.50 10.22 10.71
CA ALA A 189 -20.36 9.67 12.06
C ALA A 189 -19.10 10.17 12.81
N MET A 190 -18.12 10.73 12.08
CA MET A 190 -16.91 11.30 12.64
C MET A 190 -17.07 12.79 13.03
N GLN A 191 -18.19 13.44 12.69
CA GLN A 191 -18.40 14.87 12.95
C GLN A 191 -18.17 15.24 14.42
N GLY A 192 -17.62 16.44 14.63
CA GLY A 192 -17.22 16.92 15.96
C GLY A 192 -15.86 16.40 16.44
N ARG A 193 -15.24 15.41 15.78
CA ARG A 193 -13.89 14.93 16.14
C ARG A 193 -12.80 15.79 15.52
N LYS A 194 -11.66 15.89 16.22
CA LYS A 194 -10.43 16.50 15.68
C LYS A 194 -10.01 15.77 14.40
N GLY A 195 -9.70 16.53 13.35
CA GLY A 195 -9.28 15.98 12.06
C GLY A 195 -10.40 15.80 11.03
N THR A 196 -11.67 16.00 11.40
CA THR A 196 -12.81 15.85 10.47
C THR A 196 -12.69 16.72 9.21
N LYS A 197 -12.31 17.99 9.34
CA LYS A 197 -12.09 18.88 8.18
C LYS A 197 -11.02 18.33 7.23
N ARG A 198 -9.95 17.75 7.78
CA ARG A 198 -8.83 17.19 7.02
C ARG A 198 -9.24 15.90 6.32
N ALA A 199 -9.99 15.04 7.00
CA ALA A 199 -10.60 13.87 6.37
C ALA A 199 -11.58 14.25 5.26
N GLY A 200 -12.44 15.25 5.47
CA GLY A 200 -13.35 15.75 4.43
C GLY A 200 -12.63 16.25 3.18
N ARG A 201 -11.50 16.96 3.33
CA ARG A 201 -10.65 17.35 2.19
C ARG A 201 -10.10 16.16 1.42
N VAL A 202 -9.68 15.10 2.11
CA VAL A 202 -9.20 13.87 1.47
C VAL A 202 -10.34 13.19 0.72
N VAL A 203 -11.50 12.98 1.37
CA VAL A 203 -12.69 12.36 0.77
C VAL A 203 -13.13 13.09 -0.50
N HIS A 204 -13.12 14.41 -0.50
CA HIS A 204 -13.45 15.22 -1.67
C HIS A 204 -12.48 15.03 -2.85
N ALA A 205 -11.23 14.66 -2.59
CA ALA A 205 -10.20 14.49 -3.61
C ALA A 205 -10.08 13.06 -4.13
N LEU A 206 -10.84 12.10 -3.60
CA LEU A 206 -10.72 10.70 -4.00
C LEU A 206 -11.27 10.44 -5.40
N ASN A 207 -10.73 9.43 -6.07
CA ASN A 207 -11.19 8.94 -7.35
C ASN A 207 -10.92 7.42 -7.46
N ALA A 208 -11.96 6.63 -7.70
CA ALA A 208 -11.88 5.18 -7.81
C ALA A 208 -11.13 4.68 -9.07
N LEU A 209 -10.91 5.56 -10.05
CA LEU A 209 -10.27 5.25 -11.33
C LEU A 209 -8.73 5.25 -11.26
N SER A 210 -8.13 5.69 -10.15
CA SER A 210 -6.69 5.57 -9.93
C SER A 210 -6.36 4.17 -9.42
N GLU A 211 -5.67 3.37 -10.22
CA GLU A 211 -5.38 1.96 -9.98
C GLU A 211 -4.07 1.76 -9.23
N SER A 212 -3.23 2.80 -9.15
CA SER A 212 -1.96 2.77 -8.42
C SER A 212 -1.69 4.04 -7.62
N ALA A 213 -0.72 3.93 -6.68
CA ALA A 213 -0.23 5.09 -5.93
C ALA A 213 0.40 6.15 -6.86
N GLY A 214 1.06 5.73 -7.94
CA GLY A 214 1.70 6.64 -8.88
C GLY A 214 0.70 7.39 -9.75
N GLU A 215 -0.35 6.72 -10.22
CA GLU A 215 -1.48 7.38 -10.91
C GLU A 215 -2.16 8.40 -9.99
N THR A 216 -2.49 8.00 -8.76
CA THR A 216 -3.11 8.92 -7.78
C THR A 216 -2.27 10.18 -7.59
N ARG A 217 -0.94 10.02 -7.43
CA ARG A 217 -0.02 11.15 -7.29
C ARG A 217 0.05 12.00 -8.55
N THR A 218 0.10 11.37 -9.72
CA THR A 218 0.10 12.06 -11.02
C THR A 218 -1.16 12.91 -11.16
N ARG A 219 -2.34 12.34 -10.86
CA ARG A 219 -3.64 13.04 -10.83
C ARG A 219 -3.62 14.25 -9.91
N LEU A 220 -3.08 14.11 -8.70
CA LEU A 220 -2.98 15.21 -7.74
C LEU A 220 -2.01 16.31 -8.19
N ILE A 221 -0.94 15.97 -8.91
CA ILE A 221 -0.03 16.99 -9.48
C ILE A 221 -0.77 17.81 -10.55
N MET A 222 -1.64 17.18 -11.34
CA MET A 222 -2.39 17.81 -12.43
C MET A 222 -3.59 18.65 -11.98
N ILE A 223 -4.05 18.52 -10.73
CA ILE A 223 -5.34 19.10 -10.28
C ILE A 223 -5.42 20.63 -10.38
N ASP A 224 -4.27 21.30 -10.30
CA ASP A 224 -4.16 22.77 -10.33
C ASP A 224 -3.56 23.30 -11.65
N LEU A 225 -3.44 22.45 -12.69
CA LEU A 225 -2.95 22.93 -13.98
C LEU A 225 -3.99 23.86 -14.64
N PRO A 226 -3.57 24.95 -15.31
CA PRO A 226 -4.47 25.86 -16.02
C PRO A 226 -4.96 25.30 -17.36
N ILE A 227 -5.30 24.01 -17.40
CA ILE A 227 -5.85 23.29 -18.56
C ILE A 227 -7.05 22.46 -18.09
N PRO A 228 -7.94 21.99 -18.98
CA PRO A 228 -9.00 21.07 -18.61
C PRO A 228 -8.46 19.87 -17.83
N ARG A 229 -9.26 19.27 -16.95
CA ARG A 229 -8.84 18.04 -16.27
C ARG A 229 -8.77 16.88 -17.27
N PRO A 230 -7.78 15.99 -17.17
CA PRO A 230 -7.73 14.82 -18.03
C PRO A 230 -8.90 13.90 -17.70
N GLU A 231 -9.39 13.21 -18.72
CA GLU A 231 -10.25 12.05 -18.55
C GLU A 231 -9.39 10.86 -18.08
N LEU A 232 -9.90 10.09 -17.11
CA LEU A 232 -9.22 8.89 -16.60
C LEU A 232 -9.85 7.63 -17.19
N GLN A 233 -9.05 6.58 -17.38
CA GLN A 233 -9.51 5.23 -17.73
C GLN A 233 -10.44 5.19 -18.96
N ILE A 234 -10.20 6.10 -19.91
CA ILE A 234 -11.00 6.20 -21.12
C ILE A 234 -10.73 5.02 -22.05
N LYS A 235 -11.76 4.59 -22.78
CA LYS A 235 -11.59 3.62 -23.86
C LYS A 235 -11.31 4.35 -25.16
N LEU A 236 -10.16 4.07 -25.75
CA LEU A 236 -9.78 4.49 -27.09
C LEU A 236 -9.79 3.25 -27.99
N ILE A 237 -10.51 3.32 -29.11
CA ILE A 237 -10.52 2.23 -30.09
C ILE A 237 -9.67 2.69 -31.27
N VAL A 238 -8.57 1.97 -31.53
CA VAL A 238 -7.71 2.18 -32.70
C VAL A 238 -7.46 0.83 -33.36
N ASP A 239 -7.73 0.75 -34.67
CA ASP A 239 -7.60 -0.47 -35.48
C ASP A 239 -8.28 -1.71 -34.85
N GLY A 240 -9.47 -1.49 -34.30
CA GLY A 240 -10.27 -2.55 -33.65
C GLY A 240 -9.74 -3.01 -32.28
N ARG A 241 -8.71 -2.36 -31.73
CA ARG A 241 -8.13 -2.66 -30.41
C ARG A 241 -8.52 -1.59 -29.38
N GLU A 242 -8.84 -2.02 -28.17
CA GLU A 242 -9.14 -1.13 -27.03
C GLU A 242 -7.87 -0.77 -26.26
N TYR A 243 -7.67 0.53 -26.04
CA TYR A 243 -6.59 1.11 -25.24
C TYR A 243 -7.18 1.90 -24.08
N ARG A 244 -6.54 1.81 -22.92
CA ARG A 244 -6.94 2.49 -21.69
C ARG A 244 -5.76 3.26 -21.11
N PRO A 245 -5.50 4.49 -21.56
CA PRO A 245 -4.49 5.33 -20.95
C PRO A 245 -4.91 5.74 -19.53
N ASP A 246 -3.93 5.99 -18.67
CA ASP A 246 -4.19 6.47 -17.30
C ASP A 246 -4.91 7.82 -17.32
N PHE A 247 -4.44 8.73 -18.18
CA PHE A 247 -4.95 10.09 -18.32
C PHE A 247 -4.92 10.52 -19.79
N ALA A 248 -5.97 11.18 -20.25
CA ALA A 248 -6.02 11.68 -21.62
C ALA A 248 -6.83 12.97 -21.77
N TRP A 249 -6.47 13.74 -22.78
CA TRP A 249 -7.26 14.84 -23.33
C TRP A 249 -7.58 14.51 -24.78
N ARG A 250 -8.82 14.10 -25.07
CA ARG A 250 -9.24 13.68 -26.42
C ARG A 250 -9.16 14.81 -27.44
N GLU A 251 -9.59 16.01 -27.05
CA GLU A 251 -9.67 17.17 -27.94
C GLU A 251 -8.31 17.52 -28.53
N VAL A 252 -7.23 17.42 -27.75
CA VAL A 252 -5.86 17.72 -28.19
C VAL A 252 -5.03 16.46 -28.43
N LYS A 253 -5.64 15.27 -28.35
CA LYS A 253 -4.97 13.96 -28.47
C LYS A 253 -3.69 13.81 -27.63
N LEU A 254 -3.75 14.19 -26.35
CA LEU A 254 -2.64 14.01 -25.40
C LEU A 254 -2.93 12.86 -24.44
N ILE A 255 -1.96 11.95 -24.25
CA ILE A 255 -1.96 10.90 -23.24
C ILE A 255 -0.83 11.14 -22.23
N VAL A 256 -1.12 10.99 -20.94
CA VAL A 256 -0.13 10.90 -19.87
C VAL A 256 -0.26 9.53 -19.23
N GLU A 257 0.86 8.82 -19.11
CA GLU A 257 0.90 7.49 -18.48
C GLU A 257 1.97 7.45 -17.39
N PHE A 258 1.64 6.79 -16.30
CA PHE A 258 2.55 6.50 -15.22
C PHE A 258 3.10 5.08 -15.35
N ASP A 259 4.36 4.98 -15.77
CA ASP A 259 5.09 3.73 -15.76
C ASP A 259 5.50 3.37 -14.33
N GLY A 260 4.70 2.49 -13.74
CA GLY A 260 4.90 1.95 -12.39
C GLY A 260 6.04 0.96 -12.26
N ASN A 261 6.72 0.56 -13.36
CA ASN A 261 7.85 -0.36 -13.29
C ASN A 261 8.97 0.25 -12.44
N THR A 262 8.96 -0.19 -11.20
CA THR A 262 10.06 -0.07 -10.29
C THR A 262 10.57 -1.50 -10.13
N LYS A 263 11.89 -1.66 -10.11
CA LYS A 263 12.60 -2.92 -9.80
C LYS A 263 12.30 -3.47 -8.38
N TYR A 264 11.19 -3.07 -7.76
CA TYR A 264 10.74 -3.42 -6.41
C TYR A 264 9.60 -4.43 -6.40
N PHE A 265 8.98 -4.70 -7.55
CA PHE A 265 8.10 -5.83 -7.77
C PHE A 265 8.86 -6.82 -8.66
N ASP A 266 8.91 -8.09 -8.27
CA ASP A 266 9.64 -9.18 -8.96
C ASP A 266 9.02 -9.56 -10.33
N TYR A 267 8.48 -8.58 -11.05
CA TYR A 267 7.88 -8.77 -12.36
C TYR A 267 8.67 -7.96 -13.38
N GLU A 268 9.67 -8.58 -13.98
CA GLU A 268 10.21 -8.08 -15.24
C GLU A 268 9.20 -8.42 -16.35
N PRO A 269 8.69 -7.42 -17.11
CA PRO A 269 7.83 -7.71 -18.24
C PRO A 269 8.54 -8.62 -19.23
N THR A 270 7.83 -9.59 -19.79
CA THR A 270 8.39 -10.42 -20.87
C THR A 270 8.73 -9.55 -22.08
N ALA A 271 9.71 -9.97 -22.88
CA ALA A 271 10.05 -9.27 -24.12
C ALA A 271 8.83 -9.08 -25.03
N GLU A 272 7.93 -10.06 -25.07
CA GLU A 272 6.66 -9.99 -25.79
C GLU A 272 5.71 -8.91 -25.25
N ALA A 273 5.64 -8.73 -23.93
CA ALA A 273 4.81 -7.69 -23.32
C ALA A 273 5.33 -6.29 -23.70
N LEU A 274 6.66 -6.10 -23.72
CA LEU A 274 7.29 -4.85 -24.14
C LEU A 274 7.09 -4.56 -25.63
N ILE A 275 7.17 -5.59 -26.48
CA ILE A 275 6.89 -5.45 -27.92
C ILE A 275 5.43 -5.03 -28.13
N LYS A 276 4.48 -5.71 -27.47
CA LYS A 276 3.06 -5.33 -27.53
C LYS A 276 2.82 -3.91 -27.03
N GLU A 277 3.49 -3.48 -25.95
CA GLU A 277 3.37 -2.11 -25.46
C GLU A 277 3.88 -1.07 -26.48
N ARG A 278 4.99 -1.36 -27.18
CA ARG A 278 5.49 -0.48 -28.24
C ARG A 278 4.58 -0.43 -29.46
N GLU A 279 4.10 -1.58 -29.95
CA GLU A 279 3.14 -1.63 -31.05
C GLU A 279 1.87 -0.84 -30.73
N ARG A 280 1.42 -0.92 -29.46
CA ARG A 280 0.27 -0.16 -28.96
C ARG A 280 0.51 1.35 -29.01
N GLU A 281 1.68 1.79 -28.53
CA GLU A 281 2.05 3.20 -28.56
C GLU A 281 2.17 3.71 -30.00
N SER A 282 2.81 2.95 -30.89
CA SER A 282 2.92 3.29 -32.31
C SER A 282 1.56 3.49 -32.98
N ALA A 283 0.60 2.58 -32.78
CA ALA A 283 -0.74 2.72 -33.35
C ALA A 283 -1.46 4.00 -32.89
N LEU A 284 -1.34 4.36 -31.60
CA LEU A 284 -1.92 5.60 -31.09
C LEU A 284 -1.19 6.83 -31.65
N MET A 285 0.14 6.80 -31.77
CA MET A 285 0.91 7.89 -32.37
C MET A 285 0.57 8.10 -33.85
N GLU A 286 0.34 7.03 -34.61
CA GLU A 286 -0.11 7.09 -36.01
C GLU A 286 -1.50 7.76 -36.15
N GLN A 287 -2.34 7.67 -35.12
CA GLN A 287 -3.62 8.39 -35.03
C GLN A 287 -3.48 9.84 -34.52
N GLY A 288 -2.24 10.33 -34.35
CA GLY A 288 -1.92 11.69 -33.91
C GLY A 288 -1.89 11.88 -32.39
N TRP A 289 -1.86 10.80 -31.60
CA TRP A 289 -1.73 10.91 -30.15
C TRP A 289 -0.29 11.24 -29.73
N THR A 290 -0.15 12.17 -28.80
CA THR A 290 1.12 12.51 -28.15
C THR A 290 1.20 11.89 -26.76
N PHE A 291 2.37 11.42 -26.35
CA PHE A 291 2.57 10.75 -25.06
C PHE A 291 3.50 11.51 -24.11
N VAL A 292 3.15 11.50 -22.82
CA VAL A 292 4.02 11.89 -21.71
C VAL A 292 4.13 10.73 -20.73
N ARG A 293 5.26 10.00 -20.78
CA ARG A 293 5.56 8.93 -19.82
C ARG A 293 6.20 9.47 -18.54
N LEU A 294 5.57 9.22 -17.41
CA LEU A 294 6.05 9.53 -16.07
C LEU A 294 6.54 8.27 -15.36
N LYS A 295 7.44 8.44 -14.39
CA LYS A 295 8.05 7.37 -13.58
C LYS A 295 8.18 7.89 -12.16
N TRP A 296 8.40 7.00 -11.20
CA TRP A 296 8.59 7.37 -9.79
C TRP A 296 9.59 8.50 -9.57
N LYS A 297 10.72 8.50 -10.28
CA LYS A 297 11.75 9.55 -10.18
C LYS A 297 11.23 10.95 -10.55
N HIS A 298 10.25 11.05 -11.43
CA HIS A 298 9.69 12.34 -11.86
C HIS A 298 8.76 12.92 -10.78
N LEU A 299 8.00 12.06 -10.08
CA LEU A 299 7.03 12.51 -9.08
C LEU A 299 7.66 13.15 -7.84
N GLY A 300 8.98 13.07 -7.68
CA GLY A 300 9.73 13.81 -6.65
C GLY A 300 9.86 15.31 -6.95
N ASN A 301 9.63 15.73 -8.19
CA ASN A 301 9.64 17.14 -8.61
C ASN A 301 8.32 17.50 -9.31
N PRO A 302 7.25 17.83 -8.54
CA PRO A 302 5.94 18.15 -9.09
C PRO A 302 5.94 19.28 -10.11
N ASP A 303 6.74 20.33 -9.91
CA ASP A 303 6.78 21.49 -10.81
C ASP A 303 7.34 21.12 -12.18
N GLN A 304 8.37 20.27 -12.22
CA GLN A 304 8.90 19.74 -13.48
C GLN A 304 7.87 18.86 -14.21
N VAL A 305 7.10 18.06 -13.47
CA VAL A 305 6.01 17.26 -14.04
C VAL A 305 4.93 18.17 -14.61
N ARG A 306 4.51 19.21 -13.87
CA ARG A 306 3.53 20.21 -14.33
C ARG A 306 3.99 20.90 -15.61
N ALA A 307 5.23 21.41 -15.63
CA ALA A 307 5.80 22.07 -16.80
C ALA A 307 5.87 21.14 -18.02
N ARG A 308 6.24 19.87 -17.82
CA ARG A 308 6.30 18.87 -18.90
C ARG A 308 4.93 18.56 -19.49
N ILE A 309 3.90 18.45 -18.64
CA ILE A 309 2.51 18.20 -19.08
C ILE A 309 1.97 19.42 -19.82
N LEU A 310 2.14 20.63 -19.27
CA LEU A 310 1.68 21.86 -19.92
C LEU A 310 2.33 22.05 -21.29
N ALA A 311 3.65 21.92 -21.38
CA ALA A 311 4.34 22.04 -22.66
C ALA A 311 3.89 20.99 -23.68
N ALA A 312 3.51 19.78 -23.24
CA ALA A 312 2.95 18.76 -24.13
C ALA A 312 1.52 19.11 -24.56
N TYR A 313 0.71 19.62 -23.64
CA TYR A 313 -0.65 20.07 -23.91
C TYR A 313 -0.66 21.21 -24.93
N ASP A 314 0.16 22.24 -24.75
CA ASP A 314 0.21 23.41 -25.63
C ASP A 314 0.65 23.03 -27.05
N ARG A 315 1.66 22.13 -27.17
CA ARG A 315 2.09 21.61 -28.47
C ARG A 315 0.99 20.80 -29.16
N ALA A 316 0.30 19.93 -28.41
CA ALA A 316 -0.74 19.08 -28.95
C ALA A 316 -1.99 19.89 -29.36
N ALA A 317 -2.34 20.91 -28.57
CA ALA A 317 -3.40 21.86 -28.89
C ALA A 317 -3.08 22.68 -30.15
N GLY A 318 -1.84 23.18 -30.26
CA GLY A 318 -1.38 23.92 -31.43
C GLY A 318 -1.38 23.07 -32.71
N ALA A 319 -0.98 21.80 -32.62
CA ALA A 319 -1.02 20.88 -33.75
C ALA A 319 -2.45 20.55 -34.22
N GLN A 320 -3.43 20.58 -33.32
CA GLN A 320 -4.83 20.31 -33.64
C GLN A 320 -5.57 21.53 -34.21
N ALA A 321 -5.05 22.73 -33.99
CA ALA A 321 -5.60 23.99 -34.50
C ALA A 321 -5.06 24.40 -35.88
N ALA A 322 -4.01 23.72 -36.37
CA ALA A 322 -3.38 23.95 -37.67
C ALA A 322 -3.98 23.05 -38.76
#